data_AF-A0A5K1IMH9-F1
#
_entry.id   AF-A0A5K1IMH9-F1
#
_cell.length_a   1.000
_cell.length_b   1.000
_cell.length_c   1.000
_cell.angle_alpha   90.00
_cell.angle_beta   90.00
_cell.angle_gamma   90.00
#
_symmetry.space_group_name_H-M   'P 1'
#
loop_
_entity.id
_entity.type
_entity.pdbx_description
1 polymer ?
#
loop_
_entity_poly.entity_id
_entity_poly.type
_entity_poly.pdbx_seq_one_letter_code
_entity_poly.pdbx_strand_id
1 'polypeptide(L)'
;MSNTIIDETVILRYLLNDDEVLSPRAAQVIATRTARVYPETITRVAVTLRDVYKVPRVEIATAMTKLLDDVMVDEPTVVALAIKLFGKTHMDVTDCLLAARTAIYNDDVVSFGKPIIQGMIDYRRKHQTAADARDSAADARGHGTDATIDKLRHHGRH
;
A
#
# COMPACT_ATOMS: atom_id res chain seq x y z
N MET A 1 -28.25 6.33 5.01
CA MET A 1 -27.24 5.93 6.01
C MET A 1 -26.31 7.12 6.22
N SER A 2 -26.13 7.60 7.45
CA SER A 2 -25.19 8.68 7.75
C SER A 2 -23.76 8.13 7.68
N ASN A 3 -22.94 8.70 6.82
CA ASN A 3 -21.54 8.34 6.66
C ASN A 3 -20.73 9.17 7.65
N THR A 4 -20.37 8.61 8.81
CA THR A 4 -19.63 9.34 9.86
C THR A 4 -18.15 9.30 9.55
N ILE A 5 -17.53 10.45 9.32
CA ILE A 5 -16.07 10.56 9.20
C ILE A 5 -15.50 10.75 10.61
N ILE A 6 -14.48 9.97 10.95
CA ILE A 6 -13.76 10.11 12.22
C ILE A 6 -12.32 10.58 11.98
N ASP A 7 -11.78 11.31 12.94
CA ASP A 7 -10.42 11.85 12.87
C ASP A 7 -9.45 11.08 13.77
N GLU A 8 -8.21 11.56 13.80
CA GLU A 8 -7.13 11.01 14.62
C GLU A 8 -7.51 10.92 16.10
N THR A 9 -8.20 11.92 16.64
CA THR A 9 -8.49 11.99 18.07
C THR A 9 -9.43 10.88 18.51
N VAL A 10 -10.43 10.56 17.69
CA VAL A 10 -11.35 9.44 17.94
C VAL A 10 -10.60 8.11 17.89
N ILE A 11 -9.75 7.92 16.89
CA ILE A 11 -8.99 6.67 16.73
C ILE A 11 -8.00 6.48 17.89
N LEU A 12 -7.32 7.55 18.34
CA LEU A 12 -6.41 7.47 19.48
C LEU A 12 -7.14 7.06 20.76
N ARG A 13 -8.29 7.67 21.06
CA ARG A 13 -9.11 7.29 22.23
C ARG A 13 -9.55 5.82 22.15
N TYR A 14 -9.91 5.35 20.96
CA TYR A 14 -10.28 3.95 20.75
C TYR A 14 -9.11 2.98 20.97
N LEU A 15 -7.93 3.28 20.42
CA LEU A 15 -6.76 2.40 20.50
C LEU A 15 -6.10 2.40 21.89
N LEU A 16 -6.08 3.57 22.56
CA LEU A 16 -5.36 3.75 23.83
C LEU A 16 -6.26 3.48 25.04
N ASN A 17 -7.57 3.66 24.91
CA ASN A 17 -8.52 3.57 26.01
C ASN A 17 -8.07 4.39 27.24
N ASP A 18 -7.62 5.62 27.00
CA ASP A 18 -6.90 6.50 27.95
C ASP A 18 -7.78 7.61 28.56
N ASP A 19 -9.07 7.65 28.20
CA ASP A 19 -10.02 8.66 28.68
C ASP A 19 -11.36 8.00 29.07
N GLU A 20 -11.81 8.24 30.32
CA GLU A 20 -13.01 7.61 30.89
C GLU A 20 -14.32 7.99 30.17
N VAL A 21 -14.35 9.14 29.49
CA VAL A 21 -15.55 9.66 28.82
C VAL A 21 -15.46 9.47 27.30
N LEU A 22 -14.31 9.81 26.71
CA LEU A 22 -14.13 9.82 25.27
C LEU A 22 -13.84 8.43 24.69
N SER A 23 -13.17 7.54 25.42
CA SER A 23 -12.85 6.19 24.90
C SER A 23 -14.11 5.34 24.70
N PRO A 24 -15.07 5.29 25.65
CA PRO A 24 -16.35 4.61 25.42
C PRO A 24 -17.13 5.18 24.23
N ARG A 25 -17.09 6.51 24.05
CA ARG A 25 -17.74 7.18 22.93
C ARG A 25 -17.08 6.82 21.59
N ALA A 26 -15.74 6.79 21.54
CA ALA A 26 -15.01 6.36 20.35
C ALA A 26 -15.32 4.90 19.99
N ALA A 27 -15.36 4.02 20.99
CA ALA A 27 -15.75 2.62 20.81
C ALA A 27 -17.17 2.46 20.27
N GLN A 28 -18.14 3.25 20.76
CA GLN A 28 -19.51 3.24 20.24
C GLN A 28 -19.58 3.66 18.78
N VAL A 29 -18.84 4.70 18.37
CA VAL A 29 -18.80 5.16 16.98
C VAL A 29 -18.18 4.10 16.06
N ILE A 30 -17.06 3.51 16.46
CA ILE A 30 -16.34 2.50 15.66
C ILE A 30 -17.10 1.16 15.62
N ALA A 31 -17.80 0.78 16.70
CA ALA A 31 -18.61 -0.44 16.75
C ALA A 31 -19.74 -0.48 15.70
N THR A 32 -20.14 0.68 15.14
CA THR A 32 -21.09 0.73 14.02
C THR A 32 -20.53 0.11 12.73
N ARG A 33 -19.21 -0.02 12.61
CA ARG A 33 -18.48 -0.40 11.38
C ARG A 33 -18.78 0.46 10.15
N THR A 34 -19.38 1.63 10.35
CA THR A 34 -19.68 2.61 9.30
C THR A 34 -18.85 3.89 9.42
N ALA A 35 -17.92 3.92 10.38
CA ALA A 35 -16.99 5.02 10.54
C ALA A 35 -16.01 5.04 9.37
N ARG A 36 -15.94 6.15 8.65
CA ARG A 36 -15.03 6.36 7.53
C ARG A 36 -13.77 7.08 7.98
N VAL A 37 -12.63 6.62 7.47
CA VAL A 37 -11.31 7.18 7.74
C VAL A 37 -10.55 7.36 6.41
N TYR A 38 -9.82 8.44 6.27
CA TYR A 38 -8.94 8.65 5.11
C TYR A 38 -7.51 8.18 5.38
N PRO A 39 -6.74 7.78 4.34
CA PRO A 39 -5.35 7.33 4.48
C PRO A 39 -4.43 8.29 5.24
N GLU A 40 -4.62 9.61 5.09
CA GLU A 40 -3.83 10.62 5.81
C GLU A 40 -4.12 10.64 7.31
N THR A 41 -5.34 10.29 7.73
CA THR A 41 -5.70 10.15 9.14
C THR A 41 -5.02 8.92 9.74
N ILE A 42 -5.04 7.78 9.02
CA ILE A 42 -4.32 6.57 9.42
C ILE A 42 -2.81 6.85 9.59
N THR A 43 -2.25 7.61 8.65
CA THR A 43 -0.84 8.01 8.69
C THR A 43 -0.53 8.83 9.93
N ARG A 44 -1.39 9.80 10.25
CA ARG A 44 -1.23 10.68 11.41
C ARG A 44 -1.31 9.92 12.72
N VAL A 45 -2.29 9.02 12.87
CA VAL A 45 -2.40 8.14 14.05
C VAL A 45 -1.12 7.35 14.26
N ALA A 46 -0.58 6.72 13.21
CA ALA A 46 0.65 5.93 13.32
C ALA A 46 1.86 6.79 13.72
N VAL A 47 1.97 8.01 13.19
CA VAL A 47 3.01 8.98 13.58
C VAL A 47 2.86 9.40 15.03
N THR A 48 1.65 9.74 15.48
CA THR A 48 1.39 10.16 16.86
C THR A 48 1.65 9.04 17.87
N LEU A 49 1.21 7.81 17.57
CA LEU A 49 1.53 6.64 18.41
C LEU A 49 3.05 6.43 18.55
N ARG A 50 3.80 6.63 17.46
CA ARG A 50 5.28 6.49 17.46
C ARG A 50 5.97 7.63 18.20
N ASP A 51 5.62 8.88 17.86
CA ASP A 51 6.41 10.05 18.25
C ASP A 51 5.96 10.64 19.58
N VAL A 52 4.68 10.59 19.91
CA VAL A 52 4.14 11.11 21.17
C VAL A 52 4.07 9.98 22.20
N TYR A 53 3.40 8.88 21.87
CA TYR A 53 3.17 7.78 22.81
C TYR A 53 4.31 6.76 22.88
N LYS A 54 5.33 6.90 22.01
CA LYS A 54 6.53 6.02 21.99
C LYS A 54 6.22 4.54 21.82
N VAL A 55 5.08 4.21 21.19
CA VAL A 55 4.67 2.83 20.93
C VAL A 55 5.62 2.19 19.89
N PRO A 56 6.11 0.96 20.11
CA PRO A 56 6.94 0.26 19.13
C PRO A 56 6.24 0.09 17.77
N ARG A 57 7.00 0.25 16.67
CA ARG A 57 6.45 0.19 15.29
C ARG A 57 5.69 -1.10 14.99
N VAL A 58 6.17 -2.23 15.50
CA VAL A 58 5.54 -3.54 15.30
C VAL A 58 4.17 -3.61 15.99
N GLU A 59 4.06 -3.02 17.18
CA GLU A 59 2.80 -2.93 17.92
C GLU A 59 1.82 -1.99 17.23
N ILE A 60 2.30 -0.82 16.77
CA ILE A 60 1.49 0.10 15.95
C ILE A 60 0.98 -0.63 14.70
N ALA A 61 1.84 -1.32 13.95
CA ALA A 61 1.41 -2.02 12.74
C ALA A 61 0.35 -3.09 13.05
N THR A 62 0.49 -3.80 14.17
CA THR A 62 -0.49 -4.79 14.62
C THR A 62 -1.82 -4.15 15.00
N ALA A 63 -1.81 -3.07 15.77
CA ALA A 63 -3.01 -2.35 16.19
C ALA A 63 -3.73 -1.72 14.99
N MET A 64 -2.99 -1.07 14.09
CA MET A 64 -3.56 -0.45 12.90
C MET A 64 -4.13 -1.50 11.93
N THR A 65 -3.52 -2.68 11.82
CA THR A 65 -4.08 -3.77 11.01
C THR A 65 -5.44 -4.21 11.54
N LYS A 66 -5.58 -4.37 12.86
CA LYS A 66 -6.87 -4.71 13.49
C LYS A 66 -7.90 -3.59 13.32
N LEU A 67 -7.49 -2.33 13.45
CA LEU A 67 -8.36 -1.17 13.24
C LEU A 67 -9.03 -1.19 11.86
N LEU A 68 -8.33 -1.64 10.81
CA LEU A 68 -8.88 -1.72 9.47
C LEU A 68 -10.08 -2.69 9.35
N ASP A 69 -10.24 -3.63 10.28
CA ASP A 69 -11.40 -4.53 10.32
C ASP A 69 -12.66 -3.83 10.89
N ASP A 70 -12.48 -2.70 11.59
CA ASP A 70 -13.54 -1.99 12.30
C ASP A 70 -13.94 -0.66 11.64
N VAL A 71 -13.17 -0.15 10.68
CA VAL A 71 -13.43 1.12 9.99
C VAL A 71 -13.46 0.97 8.47
N MET A 72 -14.23 1.82 7.80
CA MET A 72 -14.18 1.95 6.35
C MET A 72 -13.05 2.90 5.96
N VAL A 73 -12.04 2.39 5.27
CA VAL A 73 -10.92 3.22 4.79
C VAL A 73 -10.94 3.34 3.27
N ASP A 74 -10.62 4.53 2.76
CA ASP A 74 -10.38 4.70 1.33
C ASP A 74 -9.03 4.03 0.95
N GLU A 75 -8.95 3.42 -0.23
CA GLU A 75 -7.79 2.64 -0.69
C GLU A 75 -7.32 1.55 0.31
N PRO A 76 -8.20 0.61 0.73
CA PRO A 76 -7.91 -0.32 1.82
C PRO A 76 -6.70 -1.22 1.56
N THR A 77 -6.48 -1.64 0.32
CA THR A 77 -5.31 -2.46 -0.07
C THR A 77 -4.00 -1.69 0.04
N VAL A 78 -4.00 -0.41 -0.33
CA VAL A 78 -2.85 0.49 -0.20
C VAL A 78 -2.54 0.72 1.27
N VAL A 79 -3.54 1.05 2.08
CA VAL A 79 -3.36 1.33 3.50
C VAL A 79 -2.85 0.09 4.25
N ALA A 80 -3.42 -1.09 3.98
CA ALA A 80 -2.97 -2.35 4.57
C ALA A 80 -1.50 -2.66 4.21
N LEU A 81 -1.11 -2.45 2.95
CA LEU A 81 0.28 -2.63 2.52
C LEU A 81 1.21 -1.60 3.18
N ALA A 82 0.80 -0.35 3.29
CA ALA A 82 1.57 0.70 3.94
C ALA A 82 1.83 0.39 5.42
N ILE A 83 0.80 -0.07 6.15
CA ILE A 83 0.93 -0.52 7.55
C ILE A 83 1.92 -1.68 7.67
N LYS A 84 1.84 -2.65 6.75
CA LYS A 84 2.76 -3.79 6.71
C LYS A 84 4.21 -3.35 6.45
N LEU A 85 4.44 -2.42 5.52
CA LEU A 85 5.76 -1.87 5.22
C LEU A 85 6.31 -1.08 6.41
N PHE A 86 5.46 -0.28 7.06
CA PHE A 86 5.82 0.49 8.24
C PHE A 86 6.29 -0.43 9.39
N GLY A 87 5.57 -1.52 9.66
CA GLY A 87 5.95 -2.48 10.71
C GLY A 87 7.25 -3.24 10.45
N LYS A 88 7.68 -3.36 9.18
CA LYS A 88 8.84 -4.19 8.77
C LYS A 88 10.09 -3.41 8.40
N THR A 89 9.99 -2.09 8.29
CA THR A 89 11.09 -1.24 7.81
C THR A 89 11.28 -0.03 8.73
N HIS A 90 12.33 0.75 8.49
CA HIS A 90 12.54 2.05 9.14
C HIS A 90 11.95 3.23 8.34
N MET A 91 11.25 2.96 7.24
CA MET A 91 10.65 3.98 6.37
C MET A 91 9.57 4.78 7.11
N ASP A 92 9.42 6.07 6.84
CA ASP A 92 8.32 6.84 7.44
C ASP A 92 6.95 6.34 6.94
N VAL A 93 5.87 6.53 7.72
CA VAL A 93 4.53 6.05 7.33
C VAL A 93 4.07 6.69 6.01
N THR A 94 4.38 7.98 5.80
CA THR A 94 4.04 8.68 4.55
C THR A 94 4.72 8.05 3.34
N ASP A 95 6.00 7.69 3.49
CA ASP A 95 6.78 6.99 2.47
C ASP A 95 6.26 5.57 2.24
N CYS A 96 5.80 4.88 3.29
CA CYS A 96 5.18 3.56 3.17
C CYS A 96 3.87 3.63 2.36
N LEU A 97 3.09 4.70 2.54
CA LEU A 97 1.86 4.91 1.77
C LEU A 97 2.15 5.18 0.30
N LEU A 98 3.15 6.04 0.02
CA LEU A 98 3.61 6.28 -1.35
C LEU A 98 4.13 4.99 -2.00
N ALA A 99 4.98 4.25 -1.28
CA ALA A 99 5.51 2.96 -1.68
C ALA A 99 4.40 1.96 -2.02
N ALA A 100 3.36 1.88 -1.18
CA ALA A 100 2.23 0.99 -1.38
C ALA A 100 1.39 1.36 -2.60
N ARG A 101 1.03 2.65 -2.79
CA ARG A 101 0.29 3.11 -3.97
C ARG A 101 1.03 2.78 -5.25
N THR A 102 2.31 3.13 -5.25
CA THR A 102 3.23 2.87 -6.36
C THR A 102 3.24 1.38 -6.69
N ALA A 103 3.40 0.50 -5.69
CA ALA A 103 3.41 -0.94 -5.87
C ALA A 103 2.09 -1.53 -6.41
N ILE A 104 0.94 -0.90 -6.10
CA ILE A 104 -0.40 -1.40 -6.47
C ILE A 104 -0.88 -0.84 -7.81
N TYR A 105 -0.76 0.48 -8.01
CA TYR A 105 -1.28 1.17 -9.20
C TYR A 105 -0.24 1.30 -10.31
N ASN A 106 1.02 0.96 -10.04
CA ASN A 106 2.13 1.07 -10.97
C ASN A 106 2.40 2.51 -11.46
N ASP A 107 2.06 3.51 -10.65
CA ASP A 107 2.33 4.91 -10.95
C ASP A 107 3.84 5.21 -10.94
N ASP A 108 4.26 6.14 -11.79
CA ASP A 108 5.59 6.73 -11.74
C ASP A 108 5.71 7.68 -10.54
N VAL A 109 6.86 7.62 -9.88
CA VAL A 109 7.16 8.47 -8.73
C VAL A 109 8.39 9.32 -9.00
N VAL A 110 8.27 10.60 -8.70
CA VAL A 110 9.39 11.54 -8.66
C VAL A 110 9.59 12.00 -7.21
N SER A 111 10.83 11.92 -6.71
CA SER A 111 11.19 12.36 -5.37
C SER A 111 12.55 13.03 -5.38
N PHE A 112 12.70 14.14 -4.65
CA PHE A 112 13.90 14.99 -4.68
C PHE A 112 14.80 14.86 -3.44
N GLY A 113 14.50 13.98 -2.48
CA GLY A 113 15.19 14.06 -1.18
C GLY A 113 15.22 12.80 -0.30
N LYS A 114 14.67 11.67 -0.73
CA LYS A 114 14.65 10.45 0.10
C LYS A 114 15.37 9.29 -0.60
N PRO A 115 16.58 8.92 -0.17
CA PRO A 115 17.34 7.81 -0.76
C PRO A 115 16.56 6.49 -0.84
N ILE A 116 15.66 6.25 0.13
CA ILE A 116 14.79 5.07 0.15
C ILE A 116 13.79 5.08 -1.01
N ILE A 117 13.15 6.23 -1.29
CA ILE A 117 12.22 6.36 -2.41
C ILE A 117 12.97 6.27 -3.73
N GLN A 118 14.17 6.88 -3.82
CA GLN A 118 15.03 6.74 -4.99
C GLN A 118 15.43 5.27 -5.23
N GLY A 119 15.80 4.55 -4.17
CA GLY A 119 16.12 3.12 -4.25
C GLY A 119 14.93 2.27 -4.72
N MET A 120 13.71 2.62 -4.31
CA MET A 120 12.49 1.97 -4.83
C MET A 120 12.27 2.24 -6.32
N ILE A 121 12.43 3.49 -6.75
CA ILE A 121 12.34 3.89 -8.16
C ILE A 121 13.38 3.13 -8.99
N ASP A 122 14.63 3.09 -8.52
CA ASP A 122 15.73 2.42 -9.22
C ASP A 122 15.56 0.90 -9.28
N TYR A 123 15.09 0.30 -8.17
CA TYR A 123 14.76 -1.14 -8.13
C TYR A 123 13.68 -1.48 -9.15
N ARG A 124 12.60 -0.70 -9.20
CA ARG A 124 11.54 -0.90 -10.20
C ARG A 124 12.09 -0.75 -11.61
N ARG A 125 12.82 0.32 -11.93
CA ARG A 125 13.34 0.56 -13.29
C ARG A 125 14.14 -0.65 -13.80
N LYS A 126 14.96 -1.27 -12.94
CA LYS A 126 15.73 -2.48 -13.26
C LYS A 126 14.84 -3.71 -13.51
N HIS A 127 13.72 -3.84 -12.80
CA HIS A 127 12.85 -5.01 -12.91
C HIS A 127 11.80 -4.86 -14.02
N GLN A 128 11.36 -3.63 -14.31
CA GLN A 128 10.51 -3.30 -15.46
C GLN A 128 11.26 -3.59 -16.77
N THR A 129 12.48 -3.06 -16.92
CA THR A 129 13.32 -3.35 -18.10
C THR A 129 13.61 -4.85 -18.27
N ALA A 130 13.77 -5.59 -17.17
CA ALA A 130 13.94 -7.04 -17.23
C ALA A 130 12.66 -7.80 -17.63
N ALA A 131 11.47 -7.31 -17.25
CA ALA A 131 10.19 -7.87 -17.67
C ALA A 131 9.91 -7.56 -19.15
N ASP A 132 10.05 -6.29 -19.55
CA ASP A 132 9.83 -5.84 -20.93
C ASP A 132 10.77 -6.54 -21.92
N ALA A 133 12.02 -6.79 -21.53
CA ALA A 133 12.99 -7.54 -22.33
C ALA A 133 12.62 -9.02 -22.47
N ARG A 134 11.96 -9.61 -21.46
CA ARG A 134 11.47 -11.01 -21.53
C ARG A 134 10.25 -11.13 -22.43
N ASP A 135 9.32 -10.20 -22.33
CA ASP A 135 8.11 -10.18 -23.17
C ASP A 135 8.50 -9.93 -24.64
N SER A 136 9.39 -8.98 -24.91
CA SER A 136 9.93 -8.74 -26.25
C SER A 136 10.63 -9.98 -26.84
N ALA A 137 11.36 -10.73 -26.00
CA ALA A 137 12.02 -11.96 -26.42
C ALA A 137 11.04 -13.12 -26.64
N ALA A 138 9.92 -13.17 -25.89
CA ALA A 138 8.85 -14.13 -26.09
C ALA A 138 8.10 -13.86 -27.40
N ASP A 139 7.77 -12.60 -27.67
CA ASP A 139 7.11 -12.17 -28.91
C ASP A 139 7.97 -12.44 -30.16
N ALA A 140 9.27 -12.15 -30.09
CA ALA A 140 10.21 -12.45 -31.17
C ALA A 140 10.34 -13.95 -31.46
N ARG A 141 10.29 -14.80 -30.41
CA ARG A 141 10.30 -16.27 -30.56
C ARG A 141 9.00 -16.79 -31.17
N GLY A 142 7.84 -16.24 -30.79
CA GLY A 142 6.55 -16.60 -31.37
C GLY A 142 6.46 -16.32 -32.87
N HIS A 143 6.93 -15.14 -33.30
CA HIS A 143 7.00 -14.77 -34.72
C HIS A 143 7.99 -15.65 -35.53
N GLY A 144 9.09 -16.07 -34.90
CA GLY A 144 10.07 -16.97 -35.52
C GLY A 144 9.52 -18.38 -35.77
N THR A 145 8.73 -18.91 -34.83
CA THR A 145 8.07 -20.22 -35.00
C THR A 145 7.01 -20.20 -36.10
N ASP A 146 6.25 -19.11 -36.21
CA ASP A 146 5.19 -18.98 -37.22
C ASP A 146 5.78 -18.88 -38.63
N ALA A 147 6.86 -18.10 -38.80
CA ALA A 147 7.61 -18.02 -40.06
C ALA A 147 8.27 -19.35 -40.47
N THR A 148 8.62 -20.21 -39.49
CA THR A 148 9.20 -21.53 -39.76
C THR A 148 8.12 -22.54 -40.19
N ILE A 149 6.94 -22.50 -39.57
CA ILE A 149 5.77 -23.31 -39.96
C ILE A 149 5.27 -22.91 -41.35
N ASP A 150 5.27 -21.62 -41.69
CA ASP A 150 4.81 -21.13 -42.98
C ASP A 150 5.74 -21.57 -44.14
N LYS A 151 7.07 -21.55 -43.92
CA LYS A 151 8.04 -22.08 -44.88
C LYS A 151 7.87 -23.58 -45.18
N LEU A 152 7.47 -24.37 -44.19
CA LEU A 152 7.18 -25.80 -44.36
C LEU A 152 5.92 -26.04 -45.18
N ARG A 153 4.90 -25.17 -45.05
CA ARG A 153 3.65 -25.26 -45.81
C ARG A 153 3.82 -24.92 -47.30
N HIS A 154 4.81 -24.08 -47.63
CA HIS A 154 5.08 -23.67 -49.01
C HIS A 154 6.10 -24.56 -49.77
N HIS A 155 6.87 -25.41 -49.08
CA HIS A 155 7.86 -26.30 -49.71
C HIS A 155 7.27 -27.58 -50.35
N GLY A 156 5.97 -27.86 -50.19
CA GLY A 156 5.33 -29.10 -50.66
C GLY A 156 4.59 -29.01 -52.00
N ARG A 157 4.80 -27.95 -52.80
CA ARG A 157 4.11 -27.78 -54.09
C ARG A 157 5.11 -27.56 -55.22
N HIS A 158 5.79 -28.61 -55.67
CA HIS A 158 6.28 -28.77 -57.04
C HIS A 158 6.46 -30.25 -57.36
#